data_AF-A0A941LGW4-F1
#
_entry.id   AF-A0A941LGW4-F1
#
_cell.length_a   1.000
_cell.length_b   1.000
_cell.length_c   1.000
_cell.angle_alpha   90.00
_cell.angle_beta   90.00
_cell.angle_gamma   90.00
#
_symmetry.space_group_name_H-M   'P 1'
#
loop_
_entity.id
_entity.type
_entity.pdbx_description
1 polymer ?
#
loop_
_entity_poly.entity_id
_entity_poly.type
_entity_poly.pdbx_seq_one_letter_code
_entity_poly.pdbx_strand_id
1 'polypeptide(L)'
;MATGLRVRPLDVLTALDVLNHDERGALRFHYVLIAGLCKWVSGTISPADDVSAATWVEMATISSCGLETSASVSTVTAMAGRWGPEE
;
A
#
# COMPACT_ATOMS: atom_id res chain seq x y z
N MET A 1 12.16 -9.32 -4.90
CA MET A 1 11.49 -8.22 -4.17
C MET A 1 10.62 -7.50 -5.19
N ALA A 2 9.31 -7.44 -4.96
CA ALA A 2 8.30 -7.05 -5.94
C ALA A 2 8.54 -5.71 -6.68
N THR A 3 9.32 -4.78 -6.09
CA THR A 3 9.52 -3.41 -6.62
C THR A 3 10.96 -3.07 -6.99
N GLY A 4 11.93 -3.96 -6.75
CA GLY A 4 13.36 -3.67 -6.94
C GLY A 4 13.97 -2.69 -5.91
N LEU A 5 13.19 -2.17 -4.97
CA LEU A 5 13.64 -1.19 -3.97
C LEU A 5 14.05 -1.85 -2.66
N ARG A 6 15.18 -1.43 -2.09
CA ARG A 6 15.51 -1.69 -0.68
C ARG A 6 14.97 -0.54 0.16
N VAL A 7 14.19 -0.87 1.18
CA VAL A 7 13.57 0.09 2.09
C VAL A 7 13.88 -0.27 3.54
N ARG A 8 13.87 0.73 4.41
CA ARG A 8 13.96 0.57 5.87
C ARG A 8 12.59 0.87 6.48
N PRO A 9 11.99 -0.05 7.26
CA PRO A 9 10.74 0.24 7.95
C PRO A 9 10.94 1.40 8.94
N LEU A 10 9.94 2.26 9.00
CA LEU A 10 9.88 3.41 9.90
C LEU A 10 8.82 3.20 10.97
N ASP A 11 7.61 2.85 10.53
CA ASP A 11 6.44 2.79 11.42
C ASP A 11 5.33 1.90 10.82
N VAL A 12 4.37 1.52 11.65
CA VAL A 12 3.10 0.91 11.22
C VAL A 12 2.03 1.99 11.23
N LEU A 13 1.48 2.32 10.07
CA LEU A 13 0.43 3.33 9.97
C LEU A 13 -0.89 2.81 10.52
N THR A 14 -1.28 1.60 10.12
CA THR A 14 -2.55 0.98 10.53
C THR A 14 -2.62 -0.51 10.18
N ALA A 15 -3.62 -1.19 10.73
CA ALA A 15 -4.09 -2.50 10.29
C ALA A 15 -5.45 -2.34 9.60
N LEU A 16 -5.64 -3.03 8.48
CA LEU A 16 -6.85 -2.99 7.67
C LEU A 16 -7.49 -4.37 7.62
N ASP A 17 -8.77 -4.44 7.94
CA ASP A 17 -9.58 -5.64 7.75
C ASP A 17 -10.18 -5.66 6.34
N VAL A 18 -9.84 -6.67 5.55
CA VAL A 18 -10.43 -6.92 4.24
C VAL A 18 -11.31 -8.16 4.32
N LEU A 19 -12.62 -7.91 4.33
CA LEU A 19 -13.66 -8.94 4.41
C LEU A 19 -14.16 -9.26 2.99
N ASN A 20 -13.75 -10.40 2.46
CA ASN A 20 -14.26 -10.90 1.19
C ASN A 20 -15.50 -11.75 1.43
N HIS A 21 -16.63 -11.32 0.86
CA HIS A 21 -17.89 -12.05 0.90
C HIS A 21 -18.16 -12.70 -0.47
N ASP A 22 -18.87 -13.82 -0.47
CA ASP A 22 -19.37 -14.43 -1.70
C ASP A 22 -20.65 -13.74 -2.21
N GLU A 23 -21.18 -14.23 -3.34
CA GLU A 23 -22.39 -13.69 -3.98
C GLU A 23 -23.65 -13.80 -3.09
N ARG A 24 -23.64 -14.64 -2.06
CA ARG A 24 -24.74 -14.80 -1.09
C ARG A 24 -24.51 -13.98 0.17
N GLY A 25 -23.43 -13.21 0.23
CA GLY A 25 -23.06 -12.38 1.38
C GLY A 25 -22.40 -13.15 2.51
N ALA A 26 -22.01 -14.42 2.32
CA ALA A 26 -21.29 -15.17 3.34
C ALA A 26 -19.80 -14.79 3.34
N LEU A 27 -19.22 -14.58 4.53
CA LEU A 27 -17.79 -14.29 4.66
C LEU A 27 -16.97 -15.50 4.20
N ARG A 28 -16.17 -15.32 3.16
CA ARG A 28 -15.30 -16.35 2.60
C ARG A 28 -13.89 -16.23 3.15
N PHE A 29 -13.36 -15.02 3.18
CA PHE A 29 -12.02 -14.74 3.68
C PHE A 29 -12.00 -13.45 4.49
N HIS A 30 -11.21 -13.45 5.55
CA HIS A 30 -10.86 -12.27 6.32
C HIS A 30 -9.34 -12.13 6.30
N TYR A 31 -8.88 -11.07 5.66
CA TYR A 31 -7.46 -10.71 5.65
C TYR A 31 -7.23 -9.53 6.57
N VAL A 32 -6.12 -9.56 7.30
CA VAL A 32 -5.58 -8.40 8.00
C VAL A 32 -4.35 -7.93 7.25
N LEU A 33 -4.41 -6.71 6.71
CA LEU A 33 -3.30 -6.09 5.99
C LEU A 33 -2.68 -5.01 6.86
N ILE A 34 -1.36 -5.08 7.07
CA ILE A 34 -0.63 -4.09 7.85
C ILE A 34 0.04 -3.09 6.89
N ALA A 35 -0.33 -1.82 7.00
CA ALA A 35 0.26 -0.75 6.22
C ALA A 35 1.54 -0.24 6.89
N GLY A 36 2.70 -0.62 6.37
CA GLY A 36 4.01 -0.18 6.85
C GLY A 36 4.51 1.07 6.13
N LEU A 37 4.98 2.07 6.88
CA LEU A 37 5.71 3.21 6.35
C LEU A 37 7.19 2.87 6.25
N CYS A 38 7.81 3.15 5.10
CA CYS A 38 9.21 2.83 4.87
C CYS A 38 9.98 4.01 4.27
N LYS A 39 11.26 4.11 4.63
CA LYS A 39 12.24 4.99 3.98
C LYS A 39 12.94 4.25 2.85
N TRP A 40 12.99 4.83 1.66
CA TRP A 40 13.84 4.33 0.59
C TRP A 40 15.33 4.38 0.99
N VAL A 41 16.07 3.31 0.70
CA VAL A 41 17.51 3.20 1.01
C VAL A 41 18.34 3.08 -0.26
N SER A 42 17.94 2.22 -1.20
CA SER A 42 18.67 1.99 -2.46
C SER A 42 17.79 1.26 -3.49
N GLY A 43 18.30 1.13 -4.72
CA GLY A 43 17.65 0.41 -5.81
C GLY A 43 16.76 1.30 -6.68
N THR A 44 16.35 0.76 -7.82
CA THR A 44 15.52 1.43 -8.82
C THR A 44 14.20 0.70 -8.96
N ILE A 45 13.11 1.45 -9.17
CA ILE A 45 11.79 0.86 -9.35
C ILE A 45 11.81 -0.09 -10.55
N SER A 46 11.39 -1.34 -10.33
CA SER A 46 11.32 -2.35 -11.37
C SER A 46 10.34 -3.45 -10.97
N PRO A 47 9.41 -3.86 -11.85
CA PRO A 47 8.53 -4.99 -11.57
C PRO A 47 9.34 -6.29 -11.47
N ALA A 48 8.95 -7.16 -10.53
CA ALA A 48 9.42 -8.53 -10.48
C ALA A 48 8.45 -9.48 -11.19
N ASP A 49 8.60 -10.78 -11.01
CA ASP A 49 7.77 -11.82 -11.63
C ASP A 49 6.31 -11.85 -11.12
N ASP A 50 6.07 -11.32 -9.92
CA ASP A 50 4.76 -11.28 -9.26
C ASP A 50 3.97 -9.97 -9.49
N VAL A 51 4.52 -8.99 -10.21
CA VAL A 51 3.89 -7.69 -10.46
C VAL A 51 4.05 -7.27 -11.93
N SER A 52 2.98 -6.85 -12.59
CA SER A 52 3.02 -6.48 -14.01
C SER A 52 3.70 -5.14 -14.31
N ALA A 53 3.66 -4.19 -13.37
CA ALA A 53 4.28 -2.87 -13.52
C ALA A 53 4.57 -2.23 -12.15
N ALA A 54 5.61 -1.41 -12.09
CA ALA A 54 5.98 -0.66 -10.89
C ALA A 54 6.39 0.76 -11.28
N THR A 55 5.75 1.77 -10.69
CA THR A 55 6.05 3.18 -10.93
C THR A 55 5.88 4.00 -9.66
N TRP A 56 6.52 5.17 -9.61
CA TRP A 56 6.21 6.18 -8.61
C TRP A 56 4.98 6.97 -9.04
N VAL A 57 4.10 7.26 -8.09
CA VAL A 57 2.91 8.08 -8.30
C VAL A 57 2.89 9.15 -7.23
N GLU A 58 2.58 10.39 -7.60
CA GLU A 58 2.40 11.46 -6.63
C GLU A 58 1.18 11.18 -5.75
N MET A 59 1.37 11.26 -4.42
CA MET A 59 0.32 10.96 -3.45
C MET A 59 -0.97 11.76 -3.70
N ALA A 60 -0.85 13.03 -4.09
CA ALA A 60 -1.98 13.90 -4.38
C ALA A 60 -2.82 13.47 -5.60
N THR A 61 -2.25 12.64 -6.48
CA THR A 61 -2.90 12.19 -7.72
C THR A 61 -3.52 10.81 -7.60
N ILE A 62 -3.32 10.08 -6.49
CA ILE A 62 -3.79 8.69 -6.33
C ILE A 62 -5.30 8.54 -6.53
N SER A 63 -6.11 9.50 -6.09
CA SER A 63 -7.57 9.44 -6.30
C SER A 63 -8.00 9.71 -7.75
N SER A 64 -7.12 10.30 -8.56
CA SER A 64 -7.41 10.74 -9.93
C SER A 64 -6.52 10.08 -10.98
N CYS A 65 -5.64 9.14 -10.60
CA CYS A 65 -4.66 8.54 -11.51
C CYS A 65 -5.27 7.47 -12.43
N GLY A 66 -6.57 7.19 -12.30
CA GLY A 66 -7.31 6.25 -13.16
C GLY A 66 -6.94 4.78 -12.94
N LEU A 67 -6.15 4.48 -11.91
CA LEU A 67 -5.80 3.11 -11.54
C LEU A 67 -6.87 2.54 -10.60
N GLU A 68 -7.24 1.28 -10.83
CA GLU A 68 -7.97 0.53 -9.81
C GLU A 68 -7.05 0.30 -8.61
N THR A 69 -7.52 0.71 -7.43
CA THR A 69 -6.78 0.56 -6.19
C THR A 69 -7.61 -0.20 -5.18
N SER A 70 -6.96 -0.89 -4.24
CA SER A 70 -7.66 -1.41 -3.06
C SER A 70 -8.31 -0.24 -2.30
N ALA A 71 -9.49 -0.47 -1.74
CA ALA A 71 -10.33 0.59 -1.15
C ALA A 71 -9.60 1.49 -0.13
N SER A 72 -8.62 0.95 0.59
CA SER A 72 -7.90 1.66 1.65
C SER A 72 -6.67 2.45 1.17
N VAL A 73 -6.27 2.39 -0.11
CA VAL A 73 -5.04 3.04 -0.59
C VAL A 73 -5.06 4.55 -0.35
N SER A 74 -6.18 5.23 -0.64
CA SER A 74 -6.33 6.67 -0.40
C SER A 74 -6.20 7.02 1.09
N THR A 75 -6.77 6.19 1.97
CA THR A 75 -6.72 6.37 3.43
C THR A 75 -5.29 6.23 3.95
N VAL A 76 -4.60 5.14 3.57
CA VAL A 76 -3.21 4.89 3.99
C VAL A 76 -2.27 6.00 3.51
N THR A 77 -2.46 6.49 2.29
CA THR A 77 -1.64 7.58 1.74
C THR A 77 -1.85 8.88 2.52
N ALA A 78 -3.10 9.20 2.89
CA ALA A 78 -3.39 10.37 3.71
C ALA A 78 -2.78 10.29 5.12
N MET A 79 -2.69 9.08 5.70
CA MET A 79 -1.98 8.86 6.96
C MET A 79 -0.48 9.07 6.81
N ALA A 80 0.13 8.51 5.76
CA ALA A 80 1.55 8.70 5.45
C ALA A 80 1.91 10.18 5.28
N GLY A 81 1.05 10.99 4.64
CA GLY A 81 1.26 12.43 4.47
C GLY A 81 1.22 13.25 5.75
N ARG A 82 0.71 12.68 6.85
CA ARG A 82 0.69 13.30 8.19
C ARG A 82 1.82 12.81 9.08
N TRP A 83 2.59 11.82 8.63
CA TRP A 83 3.64 11.24 9.42
C TRP A 83 4.73 12.27 9.71
N GLY A 84 4.82 12.66 10.98
CA GLY A 84 6.02 13.23 11.58
C GLY A 84 6.59 12.16 12.51
N PRO A 85 7.92 11.96 12.54
CA PRO A 85 8.51 10.97 13.44
C PRO A 85 8.12 11.29 14.89
N GLU A 86 7.70 10.28 15.65
CA GLU A 86 7.75 10.37 17.11
C GLU A 86 9.22 10.56 17.52
N GLU A 87 9.50 11.57 18.34
CA GLU A 87 10.85 11.90 18.83
C GLU A 87 11.43 10.80 19.73
#